data_AF-A0A7K0GAA1-F1
#
_entry.id   AF-A0A7K0GAA1-F1
#
_cell.length_a   1.000
_cell.length_b   1.000
_cell.length_c   1.000
_cell.angle_alpha   90.00
_cell.angle_beta   90.00
_cell.angle_gamma   90.00
#
_symmetry.space_group_name_H-M   'P 1'
#
loop_
_entity.id
_entity.type
_entity.pdbx_description
1 polymer ?
#
loop_
_entity_poly.entity_id
_entity_poly.type
_entity_poly.pdbx_seq_one_letter_code
_entity_poly.pdbx_strand_id
1 'polypeptide(L)'
;MLLIRRVDKEEHAQQINDGTFGCRDLLSHLFSQSGGSYKYVDYYERLFEQVRSDSQPNYLGINDLSERNQQILKYILDPMIVDSFMTFFHVFDPQITPQWLDEQDDHGFYFFVEPRCELGFCACGENADCYYAGAPIRYLNAPEEVSINETGLRVPALACVFANREIGCDLTQIQKATYASEMLCSYAPLFNRVLGEGTSPVENEYRYVIRTKRTIHRDLTVGNLGKHCIIKLDGRRCGIEIPTYQAIPAQANYYVLHPLDSPRECLDLIAMMREGHQIDIEMNFYDIDISATSKRWGYIGNKKDCIKFVREEVRGVKRRKETANYHFHKGPWDHLMNSAIHPWSDVAEVIALPEEGYYSLQPNAHAPSDNGVS
;
A
#
# COMPACT_ATOMS: atom_id res chain seq x y z
N MET A 1 -17.12 8.32 -8.41
CA MET A 1 -16.74 8.53 -7.00
C MET A 1 -15.72 9.66 -6.99
N LEU A 2 -15.90 10.66 -6.14
CA LEU A 2 -15.00 11.81 -6.09
C LEU A 2 -14.09 11.66 -4.88
N LEU A 3 -12.78 11.77 -5.10
CA LEU A 3 -11.76 11.71 -4.06
C LEU A 3 -11.17 13.11 -3.90
N ILE A 4 -10.99 13.56 -2.67
CA ILE A 4 -10.43 14.87 -2.34
C ILE A 4 -9.20 14.66 -1.47
N ARG A 5 -8.12 15.36 -1.75
CA ARG A 5 -6.90 15.33 -0.94
C ARG A 5 -6.48 16.73 -0.54
N ARG A 6 -6.11 16.89 0.73
CA ARG A 6 -5.48 18.09 1.29
C ARG A 6 -3.97 17.89 1.35
N VAL A 7 -3.21 18.94 1.07
CA VAL A 7 -1.76 19.04 1.28
C VAL A 7 -1.40 20.43 1.84
N ASP A 8 -0.26 20.56 2.51
CA ASP A 8 0.15 21.84 3.12
C ASP A 8 0.67 22.89 2.14
N LYS A 9 1.18 22.45 1.00
CA LYS A 9 1.81 23.34 0.04
C LYS A 9 1.03 23.39 -1.26
N GLU A 10 0.81 24.60 -1.74
CA GLU A 10 0.10 24.82 -3.00
C GLU A 10 0.82 24.17 -4.18
N GLU A 11 2.15 24.26 -4.22
CA GLU A 11 2.98 23.66 -5.28
C GLU A 11 2.73 22.15 -5.41
N HIS A 12 2.60 21.43 -4.29
CA HIS A 12 2.27 20.00 -4.30
C HIS A 12 0.83 19.72 -4.74
N ALA A 13 -0.12 20.60 -4.41
CA ALA A 13 -1.50 20.46 -4.86
C ALA A 13 -1.64 20.71 -6.37
N GLN A 14 -0.82 21.61 -6.93
CA GLN A 14 -0.84 21.98 -8.34
C GLN A 14 -0.24 20.90 -9.25
N GLN A 15 0.66 20.04 -8.76
CA GLN A 15 1.22 18.88 -9.50
C GLN A 15 0.14 17.99 -10.13
N ILE A 16 -1.05 17.94 -9.52
CA ILE A 16 -2.19 17.20 -10.06
C ILE A 16 -2.56 17.65 -11.47
N ASN A 17 -2.34 18.92 -11.82
CA ASN A 17 -2.66 19.42 -13.15
C ASN A 17 -1.78 18.81 -14.24
N ASP A 18 -0.57 18.36 -13.88
CA ASP A 18 0.32 17.60 -14.75
C ASP A 18 -0.02 16.11 -14.78
N GLY A 19 -1.13 15.70 -14.12
CA GLY A 19 -1.53 14.30 -14.02
C GLY A 19 -0.70 13.51 -13.02
N THR A 20 -0.07 14.18 -12.05
CA THR A 20 0.79 13.53 -11.06
C THR A 20 0.46 13.89 -9.62
N PHE A 21 0.71 12.98 -8.67
CA PHE A 21 0.78 13.34 -7.25
C PHE A 21 1.78 12.48 -6.49
N GLY A 22 2.32 13.02 -5.40
CA GLY A 22 3.25 12.30 -4.53
C GLY A 22 2.58 11.24 -3.65
N CYS A 23 3.14 10.03 -3.69
CA CYS A 23 2.90 8.94 -2.76
C CYS A 23 4.10 8.78 -1.83
N ARG A 24 3.84 8.41 -0.59
CA ARG A 24 4.91 8.16 0.37
C ARG A 24 5.33 6.70 0.30
N ASP A 25 6.62 6.42 0.41
CA ASP A 25 7.10 5.03 0.45
C ASP A 25 6.62 4.34 1.73
N LEU A 26 6.27 3.05 1.62
CA LEU A 26 5.68 2.30 2.72
C LEU A 26 6.67 2.08 3.88
N LEU A 27 7.98 2.05 3.59
CA LEU A 27 8.99 1.92 4.62
C LEU A 27 9.03 3.18 5.51
N SER A 28 8.95 4.37 4.93
CA SER A 28 8.93 5.60 5.72
C SER A 28 7.66 5.73 6.56
N HIS A 29 6.52 5.19 6.11
CA HIS A 29 5.30 5.07 6.93
C HIS A 29 5.51 4.27 8.22
N LEU A 30 6.50 3.38 8.29
CA LEU A 30 6.81 2.58 9.49
C LEU A 30 7.85 3.21 10.40
N PHE A 31 8.60 4.20 9.94
CA PHE A 31 9.79 4.68 10.67
C PHE A 31 9.88 6.19 10.86
N SER A 32 9.07 6.97 10.15
CA SER A 32 9.06 8.43 10.30
C SER A 32 7.68 8.92 10.70
N GLN A 33 7.62 9.67 11.79
CA GLN A 33 6.45 10.48 12.12
C GLN A 33 6.57 11.78 11.31
N SER A 34 5.66 11.98 10.36
CA SER A 34 5.59 13.22 9.59
C SER A 34 4.69 14.21 10.33
N GLY A 35 5.23 15.34 10.78
CA GLY A 35 4.43 16.47 11.34
C GLY A 35 3.60 17.23 10.29
N GLY A 36 3.16 16.58 9.21
CA GLY A 36 2.47 17.15 8.06
C GLY A 36 1.02 16.70 7.95
N SER A 37 0.13 17.54 8.48
CA SER A 37 -1.25 17.82 8.09
C SER A 37 -2.15 16.76 7.39
N TYR A 38 -2.62 15.83 8.19
CA TYR A 38 -3.97 15.97 8.72
C TYR A 38 -3.76 16.21 10.21
N LYS A 39 -4.57 17.04 10.86
CA LYS A 39 -4.39 17.36 12.30
C LYS A 39 -4.43 16.10 13.22
N TYR A 40 -4.74 14.93 12.65
CA TYR A 40 -4.79 13.63 13.32
C TYR A 40 -4.05 12.48 12.60
N VAL A 41 -3.07 12.75 11.74
CA VAL A 41 -2.37 11.64 11.05
C VAL A 41 -0.85 11.75 11.07
N ASP A 42 -0.29 11.46 12.24
CA ASP A 42 0.97 10.70 12.33
C ASP A 42 0.74 9.35 11.62
N TYR A 43 0.97 9.29 10.30
CA TYR A 43 0.63 8.14 9.42
C TYR A 43 1.58 6.96 9.65
N TYR A 44 1.54 6.42 10.87
CA TYR A 44 2.13 5.15 11.26
C TYR A 44 1.11 4.04 11.03
N GLU A 45 1.39 3.15 10.09
CA GLU A 45 0.51 2.03 9.75
C GLU A 45 0.61 0.92 10.81
N ARG A 46 0.11 1.19 12.03
CA ARG A 46 0.23 0.29 13.18
C ARG A 46 -0.33 -1.11 12.90
N LEU A 47 -1.51 -1.19 12.29
CA LEU A 47 -2.14 -2.47 11.98
C LEU A 47 -1.29 -3.27 10.98
N PHE A 48 -0.70 -2.61 9.98
CA PHE A 48 0.21 -3.24 9.04
C PHE A 48 1.51 -3.66 9.72
N GLU A 49 2.09 -2.81 10.56
CA GLU A 49 3.29 -3.12 11.31
C GLU A 49 3.09 -4.37 12.18
N GLN A 50 2.00 -4.42 12.97
CA GLN A 50 1.64 -5.55 13.84
C GLN A 50 1.49 -6.85 13.05
N VAL A 51 0.70 -6.83 11.97
CA VAL A 51 0.50 -8.03 11.15
C VAL A 51 1.81 -8.46 10.47
N ARG A 52 2.67 -7.50 10.11
CA ARG A 52 3.94 -7.80 9.46
C ARG A 52 5.00 -8.30 10.44
N SER A 53 5.08 -7.75 11.65
CA SER A 53 6.03 -8.22 12.68
C SER A 53 5.78 -9.69 13.04
N ASP A 54 4.51 -10.09 13.09
CA ASP A 54 4.12 -11.45 13.46
C ASP A 54 4.34 -12.48 12.34
N SER A 55 4.42 -12.01 11.08
CA SER A 55 4.55 -12.86 9.89
C SER A 55 5.96 -12.94 9.31
N GLN A 56 6.94 -12.20 9.87
CA GLN A 56 8.29 -12.16 9.32
C GLN A 56 9.18 -13.32 9.79
N PRO A 57 9.99 -13.91 8.90
CA PRO A 57 10.93 -14.96 9.27
C PRO A 57 12.02 -14.41 10.21
N ASN A 58 12.46 -15.25 11.15
CA ASN A 58 13.65 -14.97 11.95
C ASN A 58 14.89 -15.06 11.04
N TYR A 59 15.47 -13.91 10.70
CA TYR A 59 16.73 -13.86 9.96
C TYR A 59 17.87 -14.39 10.84
N LEU A 60 18.40 -15.56 10.50
CA LEU A 60 19.56 -16.15 11.15
C LEU A 60 20.78 -15.25 10.91
N GLY A 61 21.38 -14.70 11.99
CA GLY A 61 22.66 -13.99 11.91
C GLY A 61 22.62 -12.47 12.09
N ILE A 62 21.50 -11.90 12.56
CA ILE A 62 21.37 -10.47 12.92
C ILE A 62 21.06 -10.25 14.41
N ASN A 63 21.09 -11.33 15.21
CA ASN A 63 20.78 -11.29 16.65
C ASN A 63 21.78 -10.45 17.46
N ASP A 64 22.94 -10.15 16.88
CA ASP A 64 23.98 -9.30 17.44
C ASP A 64 23.72 -7.79 17.23
N LEU A 65 22.76 -7.42 16.39
CA LEU A 65 22.35 -6.03 16.17
C LEU A 65 21.37 -5.55 17.26
N SER A 66 21.25 -4.24 17.44
CA SER A 66 20.21 -3.65 18.29
C SER A 66 18.81 -3.98 17.76
N GLU A 67 17.80 -4.02 18.64
CA GLU A 67 16.41 -4.32 18.25
C GLU A 67 15.90 -3.40 17.13
N ARG A 68 16.21 -2.10 17.22
CA ARG A 68 15.91 -1.11 16.17
C ARG A 68 16.57 -1.48 14.84
N ASN A 69 17.86 -1.83 14.85
CA ASN A 69 18.57 -2.19 13.61
C ASN A 69 18.06 -3.50 13.02
N GLN A 70 17.70 -4.47 13.87
CA GLN A 70 17.03 -5.69 13.43
C GLN A 70 15.69 -5.37 12.76
N GLN A 71 14.88 -4.48 13.34
CA GLN A 71 13.59 -4.08 12.77
C GLN A 71 13.76 -3.33 11.44
N ILE A 72 14.68 -2.37 11.36
CA ILE A 72 15.00 -1.64 10.12
C ILE A 72 15.42 -2.62 9.02
N LEU A 73 16.34 -3.52 9.33
CA LEU A 73 16.83 -4.50 8.37
C LEU A 73 15.69 -5.43 7.91
N LYS A 74 14.87 -5.94 8.85
CA LYS A 74 13.72 -6.77 8.53
C LYS A 74 12.79 -6.15 7.48
N TYR A 75 12.48 -4.85 7.59
CA TYR A 75 11.60 -4.17 6.66
C TYR A 75 12.28 -3.70 5.37
N ILE A 76 13.56 -3.31 5.41
CA ILE A 76 14.36 -3.05 4.20
C ILE A 76 14.48 -4.31 3.35
N LEU A 77 14.50 -5.49 3.96
CA LEU A 77 14.62 -6.76 3.23
C LEU A 77 13.28 -7.35 2.82
N ASP A 78 12.18 -6.70 3.17
CA ASP A 78 10.86 -7.22 2.91
C ASP A 78 10.41 -6.87 1.49
N PRO A 79 10.31 -7.86 0.57
CA PRO A 79 9.85 -7.59 -0.79
C PRO A 79 8.38 -7.12 -0.83
N MET A 80 7.62 -7.26 0.26
CA MET A 80 6.27 -6.70 0.34
C MET A 80 6.26 -5.19 0.67
N ILE A 81 7.37 -4.64 1.15
CA ILE A 81 7.45 -3.22 1.56
C ILE A 81 8.31 -2.43 0.60
N VAL A 82 9.47 -2.96 0.21
CA VAL A 82 10.38 -2.25 -0.70
C VAL A 82 9.70 -1.94 -2.02
N ASP A 83 9.96 -0.71 -2.51
CA ASP A 83 9.38 -0.13 -3.71
C ASP A 83 7.85 -0.23 -3.76
N SER A 84 7.23 -0.15 -2.58
CA SER A 84 5.79 0.01 -2.42
C SER A 84 5.52 1.39 -1.85
N PHE A 85 4.50 2.05 -2.38
CA PHE A 85 4.12 3.40 -2.00
C PHE A 85 2.64 3.44 -1.70
N MET A 86 2.24 4.38 -0.86
CA MET A 86 0.86 4.56 -0.48
C MET A 86 0.46 6.02 -0.51
N THR A 87 -0.81 6.24 -0.81
CA THR A 87 -1.47 7.48 -0.52
C THR A 87 -2.93 7.25 -0.12
N PHE A 88 -3.57 8.31 0.35
CA PHE A 88 -4.93 8.31 0.79
C PHE A 88 -5.66 9.59 0.36
N PHE A 89 -6.97 9.48 0.24
CA PHE A 89 -7.89 10.54 -0.11
C PHE A 89 -9.11 10.45 0.78
N HIS A 90 -9.79 11.57 0.99
CA HIS A 90 -11.16 11.56 1.49
C HIS A 90 -12.13 11.20 0.35
N VAL A 91 -13.00 10.21 0.58
CA VAL A 91 -14.13 9.93 -0.32
C VAL A 91 -15.22 10.97 -0.05
N PHE A 92 -15.56 11.73 -1.09
CA PHE A 92 -16.64 12.70 -1.02
C PHE A 92 -17.97 12.00 -0.69
N ASP A 93 -18.58 12.43 0.42
CA ASP A 93 -19.93 12.07 0.86
C ASP A 93 -20.66 13.35 1.29
N PRO A 94 -21.82 13.70 0.70
CA PRO A 94 -22.57 14.89 1.07
C PRO A 94 -22.92 15.01 2.55
N GLN A 95 -23.01 13.90 3.28
CA GLN A 95 -23.35 13.86 4.70
C GLN A 95 -22.13 14.03 5.60
N ILE A 96 -20.94 13.63 5.15
CA ILE A 96 -19.73 13.56 5.98
C ILE A 96 -18.70 14.63 5.59
N THR A 97 -18.52 14.90 4.30
CA THR A 97 -17.50 15.83 3.79
C THR A 97 -17.58 17.24 4.37
N PRO A 98 -18.76 17.84 4.64
CA PRO A 98 -18.83 19.15 5.29
C PRO A 98 -18.15 19.15 6.66
N GLN A 99 -18.44 18.15 7.49
CA GLN A 99 -17.81 18.00 8.80
C GLN A 99 -16.30 17.75 8.66
N TRP A 100 -15.91 16.85 7.75
CA TRP A 100 -14.52 16.58 7.47
C TRP A 100 -13.74 17.84 7.09
N LEU A 101 -14.30 18.70 6.23
CA LEU A 101 -13.71 19.98 5.86
C LEU A 101 -13.62 20.94 7.04
N ASP A 102 -14.65 21.02 7.88
CA ASP A 102 -14.65 21.90 9.06
C ASP A 102 -13.53 21.54 10.04
N GLU A 103 -13.18 20.25 10.15
CA GLU A 103 -12.09 19.72 10.98
C GLU A 103 -10.68 19.95 10.40
N GLN A 104 -10.56 20.30 9.10
CA GLN A 104 -9.26 20.57 8.45
C GLN A 104 -8.68 21.95 8.81
N ASP A 105 -7.35 22.05 8.78
CA ASP A 105 -6.63 23.32 8.92
C ASP A 105 -6.92 24.28 7.75
N ASP A 106 -7.07 25.57 8.05
CA ASP A 106 -7.43 26.62 7.11
C ASP A 106 -6.33 26.96 6.07
N HIS A 107 -5.08 26.56 6.33
CA HIS A 107 -3.92 26.80 5.46
C HIS A 107 -3.69 25.67 4.44
N GLY A 108 -4.57 24.66 4.37
CA GLY A 108 -4.46 23.57 3.42
C GLY A 108 -4.86 23.94 1.98
N PHE A 109 -4.24 23.23 1.03
CA PHE A 109 -4.57 23.26 -0.39
C PHE A 109 -5.12 21.92 -0.84
N TYR A 110 -6.04 21.95 -1.80
CA TYR A 110 -6.87 20.81 -2.16
C TYR A 110 -6.80 20.51 -3.65
N PHE A 111 -6.91 19.23 -3.97
CA PHE A 111 -7.15 18.73 -5.31
C PHE A 111 -8.13 17.57 -5.28
N PHE A 112 -8.71 17.24 -6.44
CA PHE A 112 -9.56 16.07 -6.58
C PHE A 112 -9.06 15.10 -7.63
N VAL A 113 -9.50 13.86 -7.46
CA VAL A 113 -9.38 12.77 -8.43
C VAL A 113 -10.72 12.05 -8.50
N GLU A 114 -11.20 11.75 -9.70
CA GLU A 114 -12.23 10.75 -9.90
C GLU A 114 -11.61 9.49 -10.50
N PRO A 115 -11.47 8.40 -9.73
CA PRO A 115 -10.94 7.15 -10.23
C PRO A 115 -11.82 6.53 -11.33
N ARG A 116 -11.16 5.81 -12.23
CA ARG A 116 -11.77 4.76 -13.03
C ARG A 116 -11.77 3.47 -12.24
N CYS A 117 -12.92 3.13 -11.69
CA CYS A 117 -13.11 1.83 -11.05
C CYS A 117 -13.53 0.79 -12.11
N GLU A 118 -12.81 -0.34 -12.19
CA GLU A 118 -13.18 -1.45 -13.08
C GLU A 118 -14.21 -2.39 -12.41
N LEU A 119 -14.18 -2.51 -11.07
CA LEU A 119 -15.09 -3.37 -10.30
C LEU A 119 -15.64 -2.62 -9.09
N GLY A 120 -16.83 -2.04 -9.24
CA GLY A 120 -17.51 -1.27 -8.19
C GLY A 120 -16.72 -0.03 -7.77
N PHE A 121 -15.88 -0.19 -6.75
CA PHE A 121 -15.10 0.89 -6.13
C PHE A 121 -13.58 0.71 -6.26
N CYS A 122 -13.13 -0.43 -6.82
CA CYS A 122 -11.72 -0.74 -6.98
C CYS A 122 -11.14 -0.06 -8.22
N ALA A 123 -10.16 0.83 -8.03
CA ALA A 123 -9.35 1.42 -9.09
C ALA A 123 -8.10 0.56 -9.31
N CYS A 124 -7.77 0.29 -10.56
CA CYS A 124 -6.58 -0.44 -10.93
C CYS A 124 -5.97 0.18 -12.19
N GLY A 125 -4.66 0.07 -12.32
CA GLY A 125 -3.89 0.65 -13.40
C GLY A 125 -2.53 -0.02 -13.53
N GLU A 126 -1.85 0.23 -14.63
CA GLU A 126 -0.42 0.05 -14.77
C GLU A 126 0.13 1.17 -15.66
N ASN A 127 1.38 1.57 -15.43
CA ASN A 127 2.12 2.43 -16.36
C ASN A 127 3.44 1.76 -16.74
N ALA A 128 4.45 2.48 -17.20
CA ALA A 128 5.74 1.87 -17.54
C ALA A 128 6.40 1.17 -16.33
N ASP A 129 6.31 1.77 -15.14
CA ASP A 129 7.15 1.45 -14.00
C ASP A 129 6.40 0.83 -12.82
N CYS A 130 5.08 0.98 -12.74
CA CYS A 130 4.28 0.63 -11.57
C CYS A 130 2.94 -0.05 -11.90
N TYR A 131 2.42 -0.77 -10.90
CA TYR A 131 1.04 -1.24 -10.80
C TYR A 131 0.29 -0.46 -9.72
N TYR A 132 -1.01 -0.29 -9.92
CA TYR A 132 -1.90 0.45 -9.02
C TYR A 132 -3.06 -0.39 -8.52
N ALA A 133 -3.36 -0.30 -7.24
CA ALA A 133 -4.58 -0.84 -6.63
C ALA A 133 -5.15 0.20 -5.65
N GLY A 134 -6.42 0.54 -5.78
CA GLY A 134 -7.08 1.50 -4.90
C GLY A 134 -8.49 1.07 -4.53
N ALA A 135 -8.90 1.38 -3.31
CA ALA A 135 -10.24 1.08 -2.80
C ALA A 135 -10.57 1.94 -1.56
N PRO A 136 -11.87 2.10 -1.21
CA PRO A 136 -12.25 2.65 0.09
C PRO A 136 -11.76 1.72 1.19
N ILE A 137 -11.31 2.26 2.31
CA ILE A 137 -10.93 1.44 3.47
C ILE A 137 -12.16 0.89 4.19
N ARG A 138 -11.95 -0.04 5.10
CA ARG A 138 -12.95 -0.48 6.07
C ARG A 138 -12.56 -0.01 7.46
N TYR A 139 -13.52 0.52 8.19
CA TYR A 139 -13.34 0.78 9.62
C TYR A 139 -13.76 -0.45 10.43
N LEU A 140 -12.93 -0.82 11.39
CA LEU A 140 -13.07 -1.99 12.26
C LEU A 140 -13.10 -1.55 13.72
N ASN A 141 -13.67 -2.37 14.60
CA ASN A 141 -13.62 -2.11 16.04
C ASN A 141 -12.34 -2.67 16.67
N ALA A 142 -11.73 -3.69 16.06
CA ALA A 142 -10.53 -4.34 16.58
C ALA A 142 -9.65 -4.93 15.46
N PRO A 143 -8.32 -5.09 15.68
CA PRO A 143 -7.39 -5.67 14.70
C PRO A 143 -7.79 -7.06 14.19
N GLU A 144 -8.40 -7.88 15.05
CA GLU A 144 -8.76 -9.27 14.76
C GLU A 144 -9.91 -9.37 13.74
N GLU A 145 -10.62 -8.27 13.48
CA GLU A 145 -11.70 -8.20 12.49
C GLU A 145 -11.17 -8.08 11.04
N VAL A 146 -9.85 -7.98 10.83
CA VAL A 146 -9.26 -7.95 9.48
C VAL A 146 -9.54 -9.26 8.76
N SER A 147 -10.37 -9.18 7.72
CA SER A 147 -10.69 -10.31 6.84
C SER A 147 -9.92 -10.20 5.52
N ILE A 148 -8.99 -11.13 5.31
CA ILE A 148 -8.23 -11.25 4.06
C ILE A 148 -9.17 -11.52 2.89
N ASN A 149 -10.15 -12.41 3.08
CA ASN A 149 -11.12 -12.77 2.04
C ASN A 149 -11.98 -11.57 1.63
N GLU A 150 -12.51 -10.83 2.60
CA GLU A 150 -13.32 -9.65 2.28
C GLU A 150 -12.47 -8.55 1.62
N THR A 151 -11.23 -8.37 2.07
CA THR A 151 -10.29 -7.46 1.44
C THR A 151 -10.01 -7.86 -0.01
N GLY A 152 -9.78 -9.15 -0.28
CA GLY A 152 -9.56 -9.67 -1.64
C GLY A 152 -10.76 -9.47 -2.56
N LEU A 153 -11.99 -9.60 -2.05
CA LEU A 153 -13.21 -9.32 -2.82
C LEU A 153 -13.40 -7.83 -3.13
N ARG A 154 -12.99 -6.95 -2.21
CA ARG A 154 -13.11 -5.48 -2.37
C ARG A 154 -11.99 -4.88 -3.19
N VAL A 155 -10.79 -5.45 -3.09
CA VAL A 155 -9.56 -4.97 -3.74
C VAL A 155 -8.94 -6.09 -4.57
N PRO A 156 -9.68 -6.65 -5.55
CA PRO A 156 -9.21 -7.80 -6.32
C PRO A 156 -7.94 -7.48 -7.13
N ALA A 157 -7.64 -6.21 -7.38
CA ALA A 157 -6.40 -5.76 -8.01
C ALA A 157 -5.12 -6.19 -7.27
N LEU A 158 -5.17 -6.38 -5.95
CA LEU A 158 -4.02 -6.88 -5.19
C LEU A 158 -3.62 -8.29 -5.66
N ALA A 159 -4.57 -9.21 -5.80
CA ALA A 159 -4.25 -10.55 -6.31
C ALA A 159 -4.13 -10.55 -7.84
N CYS A 160 -5.07 -9.92 -8.54
CA CYS A 160 -5.19 -10.07 -9.99
C CYS A 160 -4.17 -9.24 -10.76
N VAL A 161 -3.73 -8.08 -10.26
CA VAL A 161 -2.78 -7.23 -10.99
C VAL A 161 -1.38 -7.41 -10.42
N PHE A 162 -1.20 -7.22 -9.12
CA PHE A 162 0.14 -7.28 -8.54
C PHE A 162 0.69 -8.70 -8.57
N ALA A 163 -0.06 -9.70 -8.08
CA ALA A 163 0.47 -11.07 -8.07
C ALA A 163 0.67 -11.59 -9.50
N ASN A 164 -0.32 -11.49 -10.37
CA ASN A 164 -0.23 -12.08 -11.72
C ASN A 164 0.83 -11.46 -12.62
N ARG A 165 1.03 -10.14 -12.53
CA ARG A 165 1.97 -9.45 -13.41
C ARG A 165 3.41 -9.58 -12.92
N GLU A 166 3.61 -9.78 -11.61
CA GLU A 166 4.94 -10.01 -11.03
C GLU A 166 5.41 -11.47 -11.20
N ILE A 167 4.48 -12.44 -11.28
CA ILE A 167 4.76 -13.87 -11.41
C ILE A 167 5.35 -14.22 -12.79
N GLY A 168 6.53 -14.84 -12.81
CA GLY A 168 7.12 -15.44 -14.01
C GLY A 168 6.26 -16.58 -14.60
N CYS A 169 6.38 -16.80 -15.91
CA CYS A 169 5.61 -17.83 -16.62
C CYS A 169 5.99 -19.27 -16.22
N ASP A 170 7.12 -19.45 -15.54
CA ASP A 170 7.75 -20.71 -15.15
C ASP A 170 7.40 -21.20 -13.73
N LEU A 171 6.58 -20.46 -12.98
CA LEU A 171 6.08 -20.85 -11.66
C LEU A 171 4.91 -21.85 -11.74
N THR A 172 4.84 -22.78 -10.78
CA THR A 172 3.70 -23.72 -10.64
C THR A 172 2.45 -23.01 -10.14
N GLN A 173 1.25 -23.54 -10.43
CA GLN A 173 0.00 -22.94 -9.97
C GLN A 173 -0.09 -22.78 -8.46
N ILE A 174 0.46 -23.72 -7.69
CA ILE A 174 0.52 -23.64 -6.22
C ILE A 174 1.37 -22.44 -5.81
N GLN A 175 2.57 -22.26 -6.38
CA GLN A 175 3.42 -21.11 -6.08
C GLN A 175 2.74 -19.77 -6.42
N LYS A 176 1.99 -19.73 -7.53
CA LYS A 176 1.22 -18.54 -7.93
C LYS A 176 0.14 -18.20 -6.92
N ALA A 177 -0.65 -19.20 -6.51
CA ALA A 177 -1.69 -19.05 -5.51
C ALA A 177 -1.13 -18.64 -4.13
N THR A 178 -0.01 -19.23 -3.71
CA THR A 178 0.68 -18.87 -2.47
C THR A 178 1.14 -17.41 -2.50
N TYR A 179 1.78 -16.96 -3.58
CA TYR A 179 2.23 -15.57 -3.68
C TYR A 179 1.05 -14.57 -3.67
N ALA A 180 -0.03 -14.88 -4.40
CA ALA A 180 -1.23 -14.05 -4.39
C ALA A 180 -1.86 -13.99 -2.98
N SER A 181 -1.87 -15.10 -2.24
CA SER A 181 -2.33 -15.15 -0.86
C SER A 181 -1.43 -14.32 0.07
N GLU A 182 -0.11 -14.47 -0.01
CA GLU A 182 0.85 -13.69 0.79
C GLU A 182 0.69 -12.18 0.55
N MET A 183 0.49 -11.79 -0.70
CA MET A 183 0.26 -10.40 -1.08
C MET A 183 -1.04 -9.84 -0.48
N LEU A 184 -2.14 -10.61 -0.57
CA LEU A 184 -3.40 -10.22 0.07
C LEU A 184 -3.26 -10.13 1.60
N CYS A 185 -2.60 -11.11 2.23
CA CYS A 185 -2.33 -11.10 3.67
C CYS A 185 -1.52 -9.88 4.08
N SER A 186 -0.47 -9.56 3.32
CA SER A 186 0.43 -8.44 3.62
C SER A 186 -0.27 -7.09 3.48
N TYR A 187 -1.09 -6.91 2.44
CA TYR A 187 -1.71 -5.63 2.14
C TYR A 187 -3.10 -5.42 2.72
N ALA A 188 -3.78 -6.48 3.19
CA ALA A 188 -5.10 -6.32 3.81
C ALA A 188 -5.12 -5.30 4.96
N PRO A 189 -4.13 -5.26 5.86
CA PRO A 189 -4.04 -4.21 6.88
C PRO A 189 -4.06 -2.79 6.32
N LEU A 190 -3.49 -2.55 5.13
CA LEU A 190 -3.50 -1.23 4.51
C LEU A 190 -4.88 -0.82 3.98
N PHE A 191 -5.87 -1.70 3.91
CA PHE A 191 -7.23 -1.35 3.50
C PHE A 191 -8.24 -1.44 4.65
N ASN A 192 -7.76 -1.60 5.88
CA ASN A 192 -8.57 -1.68 7.09
C ASN A 192 -8.01 -0.73 8.16
N ARG A 193 -8.87 -0.15 9.00
CA ARG A 193 -8.44 0.76 10.06
C ARG A 193 -9.27 0.55 11.32
N VAL A 194 -8.60 0.38 12.45
CA VAL A 194 -9.27 0.23 13.75
C VAL A 194 -9.71 1.61 14.25
N LEU A 195 -10.96 1.72 14.72
CA LEU A 195 -11.54 2.93 15.29
C LEU A 195 -10.92 3.24 16.66
N GLY A 196 -10.73 4.54 16.95
CA GLY A 196 -10.27 5.00 18.28
C GLY A 196 -8.77 5.33 18.38
N GLU A 197 -7.96 5.05 17.37
CA GLU A 197 -6.54 5.45 17.30
C GLU A 197 -6.36 6.87 16.70
N GLY A 198 -7.21 7.82 17.11
CA GLY A 198 -7.31 9.12 16.41
C GLY A 198 -7.99 9.02 15.04
N THR A 199 -8.68 7.90 14.80
CA THR A 199 -9.31 7.53 13.54
C THR A 199 -10.82 7.67 13.68
N SER A 200 -11.46 8.26 12.67
CA SER A 200 -12.90 8.50 12.66
C SER A 200 -13.47 8.09 11.31
N PRO A 201 -14.71 7.57 11.26
CA PRO A 201 -15.43 7.37 10.01
C PRO A 201 -15.54 8.65 9.17
N VAL A 202 -15.42 9.83 9.80
CA VAL A 202 -15.41 11.14 9.14
C VAL A 202 -14.30 11.28 8.10
N GLU A 203 -13.17 10.60 8.30
CA GLU A 203 -12.06 10.60 7.32
C GLU A 203 -12.46 9.94 6.00
N ASN A 204 -13.40 8.98 6.05
CA ASN A 204 -13.97 8.29 4.89
C ASN A 204 -12.92 7.93 3.81
N GLU A 205 -11.84 7.25 4.20
CA GLU A 205 -10.65 7.19 3.34
C GLU A 205 -10.78 6.26 2.13
N TYR A 206 -10.14 6.67 1.04
CA TYR A 206 -9.77 5.86 -0.10
C TYR A 206 -8.26 5.75 -0.16
N ARG A 207 -7.73 4.52 -0.21
CA ARG A 207 -6.29 4.31 -0.30
C ARG A 207 -5.90 3.84 -1.69
N TYR A 208 -4.75 4.32 -2.15
CA TYR A 208 -4.01 3.73 -3.25
C TYR A 208 -2.75 3.10 -2.70
N VAL A 209 -2.51 1.85 -3.06
CA VAL A 209 -1.24 1.17 -2.94
C VAL A 209 -0.65 1.04 -4.33
N ILE A 210 0.64 1.33 -4.43
CA ILE A 210 1.40 1.30 -5.67
C ILE A 210 2.62 0.44 -5.44
N ARG A 211 2.94 -0.41 -6.40
CA ARG A 211 4.18 -1.19 -6.41
C ARG A 211 4.91 -0.97 -7.71
N THR A 212 6.22 -0.81 -7.66
CA THR A 212 7.03 -0.89 -8.88
C THR A 212 6.92 -2.28 -9.50
N LYS A 213 7.06 -2.33 -10.82
CA LYS A 213 7.09 -3.58 -11.56
C LYS A 213 8.35 -4.36 -11.20
N ARG A 214 8.14 -5.61 -10.80
CA ARG A 214 9.18 -6.58 -10.46
C ARG A 214 8.87 -7.92 -11.13
N THR A 215 9.83 -8.84 -11.09
CA THR A 215 9.64 -10.18 -11.66
C THR A 215 10.06 -11.24 -10.65
N ILE A 216 9.22 -12.24 -10.46
CA ILE A 216 9.47 -13.38 -9.59
C ILE A 216 9.85 -14.56 -10.46
N HIS A 217 11.05 -15.07 -10.23
CA HIS A 217 11.61 -16.19 -10.97
C HIS A 217 11.28 -17.52 -10.30
N ARG A 218 11.49 -18.64 -11.00
CA ARG A 218 11.19 -19.99 -10.51
C ARG A 218 11.85 -20.37 -9.18
N ASP A 219 13.04 -19.85 -8.90
CA ASP A 219 13.76 -20.04 -7.63
C ASP A 219 13.24 -19.11 -6.51
N LEU A 220 12.10 -18.45 -6.76
CA LEU A 220 11.49 -17.44 -5.91
C LEU A 220 12.37 -16.20 -5.73
N THR A 221 13.32 -15.97 -6.64
CA THR A 221 14.05 -14.70 -6.67
C THR A 221 13.17 -13.56 -7.15
N VAL A 222 13.28 -12.42 -6.49
CA VAL A 222 12.60 -11.18 -6.92
C VAL A 222 13.60 -10.25 -7.59
N GLY A 223 13.48 -10.07 -8.90
CA GLY A 223 14.27 -9.13 -9.70
C GLY A 223 13.70 -7.70 -9.67
N ASN A 224 14.56 -6.71 -9.94
CA ASN A 224 14.25 -5.28 -9.96
C ASN A 224 13.83 -4.66 -8.61
N LEU A 225 14.26 -5.22 -7.48
CA LEU A 225 14.09 -4.61 -6.16
C LEU A 225 15.10 -3.48 -5.91
N GLY A 226 14.70 -2.47 -5.14
CA GLY A 226 15.60 -1.52 -4.48
C GLY A 226 15.96 -0.29 -5.30
N LYS A 227 15.17 0.08 -6.30
CA LYS A 227 15.48 1.30 -7.09
C LYS A 227 15.22 2.60 -6.32
N HIS A 228 14.36 2.57 -5.29
CA HIS A 228 13.87 3.78 -4.64
C HIS A 228 14.01 3.80 -3.12
N CYS A 229 14.63 2.79 -2.51
CA CYS A 229 14.89 2.78 -1.08
C CYS A 229 16.08 3.70 -0.76
N ILE A 230 15.81 4.76 0.01
CA ILE A 230 16.82 5.72 0.46
C ILE A 230 16.83 5.73 1.99
N ILE A 231 18.02 5.58 2.57
CA ILE A 231 18.27 5.68 4.01
C ILE A 231 19.27 6.80 4.32
N LYS A 232 19.35 7.17 5.59
CA LYS A 232 20.41 8.02 6.14
C LYS A 232 21.38 7.17 6.95
N LEU A 233 22.63 7.16 6.53
CA LEU A 233 23.78 6.61 7.24
C LEU A 233 24.57 7.79 7.84
N ASP A 234 24.51 7.98 9.16
CA ASP A 234 25.08 9.14 9.86
C ASP A 234 24.71 10.49 9.22
N GLY A 235 23.45 10.60 8.78
CA GLY A 235 22.93 11.79 8.08
C GLY A 235 23.27 11.87 6.59
N ARG A 236 24.16 11.02 6.07
CA ARG A 236 24.46 10.90 4.63
C ARG A 236 23.41 10.04 3.94
N ARG A 237 22.88 10.51 2.82
CA ARG A 237 21.84 9.79 2.05
C ARG A 237 22.48 8.68 1.23
N CYS A 238 21.96 7.46 1.37
CA CYS A 238 22.42 6.28 0.65
C CYS A 238 21.24 5.56 0.00
N GLY A 239 21.40 5.17 -1.26
CA GLY A 239 20.53 4.19 -1.90
C GLY A 239 20.91 2.78 -1.44
N ILE A 240 19.94 1.88 -1.36
CA ILE A 240 20.18 0.47 -1.03
C ILE A 240 20.05 -0.37 -2.29
N GLU A 241 21.13 -1.05 -2.67
CA GLU A 241 21.07 -2.13 -3.64
C GLU A 241 20.78 -3.44 -2.89
N ILE A 242 19.58 -3.96 -3.10
CA ILE A 242 19.17 -5.24 -2.55
C ILE A 242 19.36 -6.27 -3.67
N PRO A 243 20.39 -7.13 -3.60
CA PRO A 243 20.54 -8.20 -4.58
C PRO A 243 19.31 -9.10 -4.53
N THR A 244 18.92 -9.62 -5.69
CA THR A 244 17.78 -10.50 -5.95
C THR A 244 17.38 -11.32 -4.72
N TYR A 245 16.19 -11.08 -4.17
CA TYR A 245 15.75 -11.71 -2.92
C TYR A 245 15.40 -13.18 -3.15
N GLN A 246 16.16 -14.15 -2.61
CA GLN A 246 15.73 -15.55 -2.53
C GLN A 246 14.83 -15.75 -1.31
N ALA A 247 13.69 -16.44 -1.48
CA ALA A 247 12.80 -16.82 -0.39
C ALA A 247 13.44 -17.76 0.66
N ILE A 248 14.70 -18.17 0.48
CA ILE A 248 15.45 -19.02 1.40
C ILE A 248 16.70 -18.26 1.87
N PRO A 249 16.86 -17.98 3.18
CA PRO A 249 18.00 -17.26 3.71
C PRO A 249 19.17 -18.24 3.86
N ALA A 250 19.90 -18.48 2.77
CA ALA A 250 21.14 -19.23 2.84
C ALA A 250 22.27 -18.37 2.27
N GLN A 251 22.97 -17.73 3.22
CA GLN A 251 24.25 -17.03 3.10
C GLN A 251 24.14 -15.53 2.88
N ALA A 252 24.90 -14.82 3.71
CA ALA A 252 25.01 -13.38 3.82
C ALA A 252 25.31 -12.74 2.45
N ASN A 253 24.28 -12.29 1.76
CA ASN A 253 24.44 -11.43 0.61
C ASN A 253 24.64 -10.00 1.14
N TYR A 254 25.77 -9.40 0.77
CA TYR A 254 26.16 -8.03 1.10
C TYR A 254 25.04 -7.07 0.67
N TYR A 255 24.37 -6.44 1.62
CA TYR A 255 23.46 -5.34 1.31
C TYR A 255 24.31 -4.10 1.07
N VAL A 256 24.37 -3.67 -0.18
CA VAL A 256 25.29 -2.61 -0.59
C VAL A 256 24.57 -1.28 -0.50
N LEU A 257 25.17 -0.36 0.25
CA LEU A 257 24.78 1.03 0.26
C LEU A 257 25.63 1.80 -0.74
N HIS A 258 24.96 2.63 -1.53
CA HIS A 258 25.57 3.58 -2.43
C HIS A 258 25.25 4.99 -1.95
N PRO A 259 26.23 5.71 -1.36
CA PRO A 259 26.04 7.11 -1.05
C PRO A 259 25.68 7.92 -2.30
N LEU A 260 24.63 8.73 -2.21
CA LEU A 260 24.11 9.46 -3.38
C LEU A 260 25.09 10.53 -3.90
N ASP A 261 25.95 11.03 -3.03
CA ASP A 261 27.02 11.99 -3.33
C ASP A 261 28.32 11.32 -3.81
N SER A 262 28.46 10.00 -3.67
CA SER A 262 29.58 9.22 -4.21
C SER A 262 29.10 7.84 -4.67
N PRO A 263 28.37 7.75 -5.79
CA PRO A 263 27.70 6.50 -6.21
C PRO A 263 28.65 5.33 -6.52
N ARG A 264 29.97 5.59 -6.64
CA ARG A 264 31.00 4.56 -6.85
C ARG A 264 31.48 3.91 -5.55
N GLU A 265 31.17 4.51 -4.41
CA GLU A 265 31.42 3.95 -3.10
C GLU A 265 30.37 2.87 -2.81
N CYS A 266 30.82 1.76 -2.23
CA CYS A 266 29.97 0.62 -1.86
C CYS A 266 30.24 0.32 -0.39
N LEU A 267 29.21 0.37 0.46
CA LEU A 267 29.31 0.08 1.89
C LEU A 267 28.45 -1.13 2.24
N ASP A 268 28.92 -1.98 3.16
CA ASP A 268 28.13 -3.10 3.68
C ASP A 268 27.22 -2.60 4.81
N LEU A 269 25.91 -2.59 4.59
CA LEU A 269 24.92 -2.13 5.56
C LEU A 269 25.03 -2.84 6.92
N ILE A 270 25.24 -4.16 6.93
CA ILE A 270 25.32 -4.93 8.19
C ILE A 270 26.60 -4.58 8.92
N ALA A 271 27.72 -4.45 8.19
CA ALA A 271 28.98 -4.01 8.79
C ALA A 271 28.84 -2.62 9.42
N MET A 272 28.24 -1.66 8.71
CA MET A 272 27.99 -0.31 9.24
C MET A 272 27.12 -0.35 10.51
N MET A 273 26.06 -1.16 10.53
CA MET A 273 25.24 -1.35 11.73
C MET A 273 26.01 -1.95 12.91
N ARG A 274 26.93 -2.89 12.67
CA ARG A 274 27.79 -3.52 13.70
C ARG A 274 28.84 -2.57 14.26
N GLU A 275 29.37 -1.70 13.42
CA GLU A 275 30.35 -0.67 13.79
C GLU A 275 29.71 0.49 14.58
N GLY A 276 28.38 0.49 14.71
CA GLY A 276 27.64 1.45 15.52
C GLY A 276 27.20 2.71 14.78
N HIS A 277 27.26 2.71 13.45
CA HIS A 277 26.74 3.80 12.64
C HIS A 277 25.22 3.95 12.80
N GLN A 278 24.74 5.19 12.78
CA GLN A 278 23.32 5.49 12.89
C GLN A 278 22.64 5.30 11.52
N ILE A 279 21.64 4.41 11.50
CA ILE A 279 20.79 4.17 10.33
C ILE A 279 19.38 4.67 10.60
N ASP A 280 18.89 5.56 9.74
CA ASP A 280 17.51 6.04 9.76
C ASP A 280 16.87 5.88 8.39
N ILE A 281 15.58 5.55 8.37
CA ILE A 281 14.78 5.57 7.13
C ILE A 281 14.46 7.02 6.79
N GLU A 282 14.78 7.44 5.56
CA GLU A 282 14.41 8.75 5.08
C GLU A 282 12.94 8.77 4.65
N MET A 283 12.23 9.85 5.00
CA MET A 283 10.90 10.08 4.44
C MET A 283 11.03 10.39 2.95
N ASN A 284 10.56 9.45 2.10
CA ASN A 284 10.66 9.57 0.65
C ASN A 284 9.27 9.66 0.00
N PHE A 285 9.21 10.38 -1.11
CA PHE A 285 8.00 10.50 -1.92
C PHE A 285 8.31 10.10 -3.35
N TYR A 286 7.37 9.40 -3.96
CA TYR A 286 7.41 8.97 -5.35
C TYR A 286 6.22 9.58 -6.07
N ASP A 287 6.50 10.36 -7.12
CA ASP A 287 5.47 10.96 -7.94
C ASP A 287 4.86 9.93 -8.88
N ILE A 288 3.54 9.95 -8.96
CA ILE A 288 2.77 8.94 -9.66
C ILE A 288 1.94 9.57 -10.74
N ASP A 289 2.06 9.03 -11.95
CA ASP A 289 1.13 9.31 -13.04
C ASP A 289 -0.23 8.65 -12.78
N ILE A 290 -1.28 9.46 -12.73
CA ILE A 290 -2.66 9.03 -12.43
C ILE A 290 -3.52 8.88 -13.68
N SER A 291 -2.98 9.19 -14.85
CA SER A 291 -3.69 9.04 -16.12
C SER A 291 -4.16 7.60 -16.32
N ALA A 292 -3.40 6.61 -15.84
CA ALA A 292 -3.75 5.19 -15.90
C ALA A 292 -4.94 4.80 -15.00
N THR A 293 -5.33 5.62 -14.02
CA THR A 293 -6.34 5.26 -13.01
C THR A 293 -7.47 6.28 -12.86
N SER A 294 -7.44 7.42 -13.56
CA SER A 294 -8.31 8.56 -13.24
C SER A 294 -9.11 9.09 -14.43
N LYS A 295 -10.43 9.19 -14.30
CA LYS A 295 -11.32 9.78 -15.31
C LYS A 295 -11.20 11.29 -15.40
N ARG A 296 -11.11 11.93 -14.23
CA ARG A 296 -11.03 13.39 -14.06
C ARG A 296 -10.12 13.70 -12.89
N TRP A 297 -9.43 14.83 -12.96
CA TRP A 297 -8.61 15.33 -11.85
C TRP A 297 -8.40 16.82 -12.00
N GLY A 298 -7.91 17.46 -10.94
CA GLY A 298 -7.58 18.87 -11.00
C GLY A 298 -7.36 19.53 -9.66
N TYR A 299 -6.63 20.64 -9.72
CA TYR A 299 -6.41 21.52 -8.58
C TYR A 299 -7.70 22.28 -8.23
N ILE A 300 -8.02 22.33 -6.92
CA ILE A 300 -9.23 23.01 -6.43
C ILE A 300 -8.89 24.42 -5.95
N GLY A 301 -7.88 24.57 -5.10
CA GLY A 301 -7.64 25.81 -4.36
C GLY A 301 -7.41 25.57 -2.87
N ASN A 302 -7.67 26.60 -2.07
CA ASN A 302 -7.64 26.50 -0.60
C ASN A 302 -8.97 25.91 -0.06
N LYS A 303 -9.11 25.84 1.27
CA LYS A 303 -10.31 25.32 1.95
C LYS A 303 -11.61 26.00 1.51
N LYS A 304 -11.63 27.32 1.30
CA LYS A 304 -12.84 28.05 0.86
C LYS A 304 -13.23 27.64 -0.56
N ASP A 305 -12.24 27.48 -1.43
CA ASP A 305 -12.45 27.00 -2.81
C ASP A 305 -12.97 25.56 -2.79
N CYS A 306 -12.45 24.71 -1.89
CA CYS A 306 -12.92 23.34 -1.71
C CYS A 306 -14.35 23.25 -1.20
N ILE A 307 -14.74 24.07 -0.23
CA ILE A 307 -16.14 24.15 0.25
C ILE A 307 -17.08 24.54 -0.90
N LYS A 308 -16.67 25.52 -1.72
CA LYS A 308 -17.44 25.94 -2.89
C LYS A 308 -17.54 24.82 -3.92
N PHE A 309 -16.43 24.18 -4.24
CA PHE A 309 -16.35 23.05 -5.16
C PHE A 309 -17.28 21.91 -4.73
N VAL A 310 -17.22 21.49 -3.46
CA VAL A 310 -18.08 20.44 -2.89
C VAL A 310 -19.56 20.82 -3.00
N ARG A 311 -19.93 22.05 -2.66
CA ARG A 311 -21.32 22.53 -2.80
C ARG A 311 -21.81 22.52 -4.24
N GLU A 312 -20.94 22.84 -5.20
CA GLU A 312 -21.26 22.78 -6.63
C GLU A 312 -21.45 21.35 -7.13
N GLU A 313 -20.60 20.41 -6.70
CA GLU A 313 -20.71 18.98 -7.03
C GLU A 313 -21.99 18.37 -6.45
N VAL A 314 -22.35 18.67 -5.19
CA VAL A 314 -23.63 18.24 -4.55
C VAL A 314 -24.84 18.69 -5.37
N ARG A 315 -24.82 19.93 -5.86
CA ARG A 315 -25.94 20.52 -6.59
C ARG A 315 -26.05 20.02 -8.04
N GLY A 316 -25.13 19.15 -8.49
CA GLY A 316 -25.11 18.66 -9.87
C GLY A 316 -24.91 19.77 -10.90
N VAL A 317 -24.28 20.88 -10.51
CA VAL A 317 -24.12 22.06 -11.38
C VAL A 317 -23.13 21.74 -12.50
N LYS A 318 -23.68 21.31 -13.65
CA LYS A 318 -23.12 21.11 -15.01
C LYS A 318 -21.72 20.48 -15.14
N ARG A 319 -21.59 19.59 -16.13
CA ARG A 319 -20.32 19.11 -16.69
C ARG A 319 -19.33 20.27 -16.85
N ARG A 320 -18.31 20.32 -15.98
CA ARG A 320 -17.21 21.29 -16.08
C ARG A 320 -16.50 21.07 -17.42
N LYS A 321 -16.12 22.15 -18.09
CA LYS A 321 -15.25 22.05 -19.28
C LYS A 321 -13.82 21.80 -18.83
N GLU A 322 -13.02 21.23 -19.71
CA GLU A 322 -11.57 21.11 -19.50
C GLU A 322 -10.98 22.53 -19.33
N THR A 323 -10.10 22.71 -18.35
CA THR A 323 -9.39 23.97 -18.05
C THR A 323 -7.97 23.66 -17.58
N ALA A 324 -7.14 24.66 -17.36
CA ALA A 324 -5.81 24.46 -16.77
C ALA A 324 -5.82 23.73 -15.41
N ASN A 325 -6.94 23.81 -14.68
CA ASN A 325 -7.11 23.19 -13.36
C ASN A 325 -8.12 22.02 -13.38
N TYR A 326 -8.58 21.59 -14.55
CA TYR A 326 -9.63 20.59 -14.66
C TYR A 326 -9.45 19.74 -15.90
N HIS A 327 -9.11 18.48 -15.71
CA HIS A 327 -8.64 17.61 -16.77
C HIS A 327 -9.55 16.39 -16.91
N PHE A 328 -9.60 15.85 -18.13
CA PHE A 328 -10.30 14.63 -18.46
C PHE A 328 -9.36 13.66 -19.15
N HIS A 329 -9.42 12.38 -18.78
CA HIS A 329 -8.74 11.36 -19.56
C HIS A 329 -9.42 11.18 -20.93
N LYS A 330 -8.62 11.08 -21.99
CA LYS A 330 -9.12 11.04 -23.38
C LYS A 330 -9.19 9.62 -23.99
N GLY A 331 -8.74 8.60 -23.26
CA GLY A 331 -8.76 7.21 -23.72
C GLY A 331 -7.74 6.92 -24.83
N PRO A 332 -7.63 5.66 -25.29
CA PRO A 332 -8.32 4.47 -24.79
C PRO A 332 -7.85 4.06 -23.40
N TRP A 333 -8.58 3.11 -22.81
CA TRP A 333 -8.32 2.61 -21.48
C TRP A 333 -8.05 1.11 -21.55
N ASP A 334 -6.98 0.65 -20.92
CA ASP A 334 -6.75 -0.78 -20.75
C ASP A 334 -7.73 -1.35 -19.73
N HIS A 335 -8.29 -2.53 -20.00
CA HIS A 335 -9.18 -3.25 -19.08
C HIS A 335 -8.37 -4.29 -18.31
N LEU A 336 -7.59 -3.81 -17.34
CA LEU A 336 -6.53 -4.59 -16.72
C LEU A 336 -7.08 -5.76 -15.93
N MET A 337 -8.18 -5.59 -15.18
CA MET A 337 -8.80 -6.69 -14.45
C MET A 337 -9.25 -7.79 -15.39
N ASN A 338 -9.91 -7.44 -16.50
CA ASN A 338 -10.34 -8.43 -17.49
C ASN A 338 -9.12 -9.17 -18.08
N SER A 339 -8.08 -8.44 -18.47
CA SER A 339 -6.86 -9.04 -19.02
C SER A 339 -6.13 -9.95 -18.02
N ALA A 340 -6.21 -9.66 -16.73
CA ALA A 340 -5.50 -10.39 -15.69
C ALA A 340 -6.33 -11.52 -15.06
N ILE A 341 -7.66 -11.52 -15.23
CA ILE A 341 -8.56 -12.62 -14.87
C ILE A 341 -8.57 -13.71 -15.96
N HIS A 342 -8.36 -13.36 -17.24
CA HIS A 342 -8.37 -14.33 -18.35
C HIS A 342 -7.36 -15.49 -18.23
N PRO A 343 -6.16 -15.35 -17.64
CA PRO A 343 -5.27 -16.49 -17.37
C PRO A 343 -5.76 -17.43 -16.25
N TRP A 344 -6.79 -17.02 -15.49
CA TRP A 344 -7.35 -17.75 -14.34
C TRP A 344 -8.65 -18.46 -14.64
N SER A 345 -9.26 -18.28 -15.82
CA SER A 345 -10.40 -19.11 -16.24
C SER A 345 -10.03 -20.59 -16.31
N ASP A 346 -8.76 -20.90 -16.56
CA ASP A 346 -8.21 -22.26 -16.54
C ASP A 346 -7.79 -22.71 -15.12
N VAL A 347 -7.79 -21.79 -14.15
CA VAL A 347 -7.48 -22.04 -12.71
C VAL A 347 -8.76 -22.30 -11.91
N ALA A 348 -9.92 -21.90 -12.42
CA ALA A 348 -11.22 -22.16 -11.81
C ALA A 348 -11.54 -23.67 -11.66
N GLU A 349 -10.85 -24.55 -12.39
CA GLU A 349 -10.98 -26.01 -12.23
C GLU A 349 -10.16 -26.58 -11.05
N VAL A 350 -9.24 -25.83 -10.43
CA VAL A 350 -8.30 -26.37 -9.42
C VAL A 350 -8.42 -25.70 -8.04
N ILE A 351 -9.30 -24.72 -7.86
CA ILE A 351 -9.70 -24.31 -6.50
C ILE A 351 -10.80 -25.27 -6.03
N ALA A 352 -10.40 -26.48 -5.62
CA ALA A 352 -11.14 -27.16 -4.58
C ALA A 352 -11.01 -26.28 -3.33
N LEU A 353 -12.07 -25.54 -3.01
CA LEU A 353 -12.24 -24.99 -1.67
C LEU A 353 -12.06 -26.17 -0.70
N PRO A 354 -11.20 -26.06 0.33
CA PRO A 354 -11.26 -27.02 1.42
C PRO A 354 -12.68 -26.97 1.97
N GLU A 355 -13.38 -28.10 1.87
CA GLU A 355 -14.68 -28.29 2.51
C GLU A 355 -14.61 -27.90 3.99
N GLU A 356 -15.74 -27.46 4.51
CA GLU A 356 -15.97 -27.11 5.91
C GLU A 356 -15.15 -27.96 6.90
N GLY A 357 -14.40 -27.32 7.80
CA GLY A 357 -13.99 -27.95 9.06
C GLY A 357 -12.50 -28.14 9.35
N TYR A 358 -11.70 -27.07 9.35
CA TYR A 358 -10.37 -27.10 9.98
C TYR A 358 -10.17 -26.00 11.02
N TYR A 359 -11.02 -26.01 12.04
CA TYR A 359 -10.65 -25.74 13.43
C TYR A 359 -11.61 -26.53 14.33
N SER A 360 -11.40 -27.85 14.47
CA SER A 360 -12.04 -28.60 15.56
C SER A 360 -11.29 -28.26 16.85
N LEU A 361 -11.94 -27.45 17.70
CA LEU A 361 -11.58 -27.35 19.11
C LEU A 361 -11.62 -28.76 19.72
N GLN A 362 -10.49 -29.17 20.32
CA GLN A 362 -10.36 -29.69 21.69
C GLN A 362 -9.22 -30.71 21.82
N PRO A 363 -8.58 -30.73 22.99
CA PRO A 363 -8.27 -31.98 23.65
C PRO A 363 -8.98 -32.08 25.02
N ASN A 364 -9.81 -33.12 25.10
CA ASN A 364 -10.39 -33.85 26.25
C ASN A 364 -10.02 -33.48 27.69
N ALA A 365 -11.05 -33.47 28.55
CA ALA A 365 -11.03 -34.18 29.84
C ALA A 365 -12.46 -34.57 30.29
N HIS A 366 -12.68 -35.89 30.49
CA HIS A 366 -13.54 -36.61 31.47
C HIS A 366 -14.86 -35.97 31.97
N ALA A 367 -16.01 -36.65 32.13
CA ALA A 367 -16.32 -38.05 32.44
C ALA A 367 -17.83 -38.33 32.19
N PRO A 368 -18.31 -39.59 32.29
CA PRO A 368 -19.66 -40.01 31.91
C PRO A 368 -20.67 -39.98 33.07
N SER A 369 -21.96 -39.88 32.75
CA SER A 369 -23.03 -40.37 33.62
C SER A 369 -24.18 -40.95 32.78
N ASP A 370 -24.05 -42.26 32.55
CA ASP A 370 -25.07 -43.29 32.72
C ASP A 370 -26.53 -42.91 32.95
N ASN A 371 -27.36 -43.69 32.24
CA ASN A 371 -28.63 -44.28 32.65
C ASN A 371 -29.87 -43.37 32.75
N GLY A 372 -30.81 -43.64 31.84
CA GLY A 372 -31.97 -44.38 32.33
C GLY A 372 -33.33 -43.99 31.75
N VAL A 373 -33.89 -44.98 31.06
CA VAL A 373 -35.27 -45.47 31.19
C VAL A 373 -36.39 -44.72 30.43
N SER A 374 -36.94 -45.52 29.51
CA SER A 374 -38.28 -45.56 28.89
C SER A 374 -38.70 -44.43 27.95
#